data_AF-A0A150TUJ3-F1
#
_entry.id   AF-A0A150TUJ3-F1
#
_cell.length_a   1.000
_cell.length_b   1.000
_cell.length_c   1.000
_cell.angle_alpha   90.00
_cell.angle_beta   90.00
_cell.angle_gamma   90.00
#
_symmetry.space_group_name_H-M   'P 1'
#
loop_
_entity.id
_entity.type
_entity.pdbx_description
1 polymer ?
#
loop_
_entity_poly.entity_id
_entity_poly.type
_entity_poly.pdbx_seq_one_letter_code
_entity_poly.pdbx_strand_id
1 'polypeptide(L)'
;MATSRSTEPSAPIIVKHPGCPQWGLGYLVEERDEKRFYDFEDGLNHSIAKAFWSKLEPVQLGDDEASALEARIRGLRDRPSAAAKKQRARVVAPPLTSFDEQVAIFESQFEGGFGGPHFVAEERGAAGAVAAEGGKKKSKAFKQGAIETARALLGKGELEALLAAGNLADFMERIAKVHKAATGLLHPLGDLIPFNKMPAEHHRAYAEAVVDLLYGAGDYAARFDRLAGVLAAAKVATWPLATILSALVYPEEHVFVKPSFFEKQASVLGFDLAYDRAPSAEGYGRMQALARELERRLRERSLAPRDLMDVYAFLWRTISPPKVSAKS
;
A
#
# COMPACT_ATOMS: atom_id res chain seq x y z
N MET A 1 -0.23 -32.43 -20.64
CA MET A 1 -0.58 -33.31 -19.49
C MET A 1 -1.62 -32.58 -18.65
N ALA A 2 -2.88 -33.02 -18.74
CA ALA A 2 -3.96 -32.47 -17.94
C ALA A 2 -3.90 -33.10 -16.54
N THR A 3 -3.67 -32.29 -15.51
CA THR A 3 -3.81 -32.74 -14.12
C THR A 3 -5.28 -32.72 -13.77
N SER A 4 -5.86 -33.92 -13.72
CA SER A 4 -7.21 -34.20 -13.23
C SER A 4 -7.44 -33.57 -11.85
N ARG A 5 -8.52 -32.79 -11.72
CA ARG A 5 -9.08 -32.43 -10.41
C ARG A 5 -9.70 -33.70 -9.83
N SER A 6 -9.09 -34.24 -8.78
CA SER A 6 -9.73 -35.22 -7.91
C SER A 6 -10.97 -34.55 -7.31
N THR A 7 -12.14 -34.95 -7.79
CA THR A 7 -13.45 -34.52 -7.29
C THR A 7 -13.95 -35.64 -6.40
N GLU A 8 -13.39 -35.75 -5.20
CA GLU A 8 -14.06 -36.47 -4.12
C GLU A 8 -14.81 -35.43 -3.27
N PRO A 9 -16.10 -35.65 -2.96
CA PRO A 9 -16.83 -34.78 -2.04
C PRO A 9 -16.28 -35.01 -0.63
N SER A 10 -15.20 -34.30 -0.30
CA SER A 10 -14.75 -34.17 1.08
C SER A 10 -15.85 -33.48 1.87
N ALA A 11 -16.25 -34.06 3.00
CA ALA A 11 -17.24 -33.48 3.89
C ALA A 11 -16.93 -31.99 4.13
N PRO A 12 -17.95 -31.11 4.14
CA PRO A 12 -17.74 -29.67 4.28
C PRO A 12 -16.92 -29.39 5.53
N ILE A 13 -15.81 -28.68 5.38
CA ILE A 13 -14.96 -28.29 6.51
C ILE A 13 -15.69 -27.18 7.26
N ILE A 14 -16.33 -27.55 8.37
CA ILE A 14 -17.04 -26.63 9.27
C ILE A 14 -16.11 -26.25 10.41
N VAL A 15 -16.06 -24.96 10.73
CA VAL A 15 -15.18 -24.39 11.76
C VAL A 15 -15.93 -23.38 12.63
N LYS A 16 -15.39 -23.14 13.82
CA LYS A 16 -15.69 -21.95 14.63
C LYS A 16 -14.39 -21.20 14.94
N HIS A 17 -14.47 -19.89 15.16
CA HIS A 17 -13.32 -19.09 15.58
C HIS A 17 -13.47 -18.72 17.08
N PRO A 18 -12.70 -19.33 18.01
CA PRO A 18 -12.87 -19.13 19.45
C PRO A 18 -12.70 -17.67 19.91
N GLY A 19 -11.83 -16.91 19.23
CA GLY A 19 -11.63 -15.48 19.51
C GLY A 19 -12.72 -14.56 18.93
N CYS A 20 -13.66 -15.11 18.16
CA CYS A 20 -14.75 -14.37 17.53
C CYS A 20 -16.04 -15.19 17.59
N PRO A 21 -16.55 -15.50 18.80
CA PRO A 21 -17.74 -16.33 18.97
C PRO A 21 -18.98 -15.76 18.26
N GLN A 22 -19.02 -14.45 18.02
CA GLN A 22 -20.09 -13.77 17.28
C GLN A 22 -20.21 -14.17 15.80
N TRP A 23 -19.20 -14.82 15.21
CA TRP A 23 -19.27 -15.32 13.83
C TRP A 23 -20.08 -16.62 13.71
N GLY A 24 -20.23 -17.36 14.81
CA GLY A 24 -20.85 -18.68 14.81
C GLY A 24 -20.01 -19.72 14.05
N LEU A 25 -20.70 -20.69 13.46
CA LEU A 25 -20.12 -21.73 12.61
C LEU A 25 -19.93 -21.19 11.18
N GLY A 26 -18.83 -21.57 10.55
CA GLY A 26 -18.56 -21.26 9.16
C GLY A 26 -18.18 -22.50 8.38
N TYR A 27 -18.58 -22.56 7.12
CA TYR A 27 -18.18 -23.65 6.22
C TYR A 27 -17.20 -23.12 5.18
N LEU A 28 -16.23 -23.96 4.81
CA LEU A 28 -15.23 -23.63 3.81
C LEU A 28 -15.87 -23.54 2.42
N VAL A 29 -15.80 -22.38 1.80
CA VAL A 29 -16.32 -22.11 0.45
C VAL A 29 -15.24 -22.31 -0.60
N GLU A 30 -14.04 -21.82 -0.31
CA GLU A 30 -12.92 -21.83 -1.25
C GLU A 30 -11.61 -21.91 -0.49
N GLU A 31 -10.70 -22.77 -0.94
CA GLU A 31 -9.32 -22.80 -0.49
C GLU A 31 -8.40 -22.40 -1.64
N ARG A 32 -7.52 -21.43 -1.38
CA ARG A 32 -6.41 -21.03 -2.23
C ARG A 32 -5.10 -21.24 -1.46
N ASP A 33 -3.98 -21.30 -2.17
CA ASP A 33 -2.66 -21.68 -1.61
C ASP A 33 -2.28 -21.00 -0.28
N GLU A 34 -2.69 -19.74 -0.09
CA GLU A 34 -2.35 -18.91 1.09
C GLU A 34 -3.57 -18.46 1.93
N LYS A 35 -4.80 -18.75 1.50
CA LYS A 35 -6.03 -18.25 2.13
C LYS A 35 -7.18 -19.23 2.01
N ARG A 36 -7.98 -19.33 3.07
CA ARG A 36 -9.27 -20.01 3.07
C ARG A 36 -10.39 -19.00 3.21
N PHE A 37 -11.48 -19.20 2.48
CA PHE A 37 -12.67 -18.36 2.51
C PHE A 37 -13.80 -19.17 3.13
N TYR A 38 -14.41 -18.61 4.16
CA TYR A 38 -15.49 -19.23 4.89
C TYR A 38 -16.72 -18.32 4.88
N ASP A 39 -17.89 -18.89 4.65
CA ASP A 39 -19.16 -18.21 4.91
C ASP A 39 -19.63 -18.62 6.31
N PHE A 40 -19.86 -17.64 7.18
CA PHE A 40 -20.20 -17.83 8.60
C PHE A 40 -21.69 -17.53 8.88
N GLU A 41 -22.20 -17.99 10.03
CA GLU A 41 -23.57 -17.72 10.49
C GLU A 41 -23.87 -16.23 10.73
N ASP A 42 -22.85 -15.37 10.82
CA ASP A 42 -23.01 -13.91 10.82
C ASP A 42 -23.43 -13.33 9.46
N GLY A 43 -23.49 -14.19 8.43
CA GLY A 43 -23.87 -13.83 7.06
C GLY A 43 -22.75 -13.13 6.27
N LEU A 44 -21.51 -13.16 6.77
CA LEU A 44 -20.35 -12.58 6.10
C LEU A 44 -19.40 -13.66 5.58
N ASN A 45 -18.67 -13.32 4.51
CA ASN A 45 -17.54 -14.09 4.03
C ASN A 45 -16.26 -13.61 4.69
N HIS A 46 -15.54 -14.51 5.36
CA HIS A 46 -14.29 -14.24 6.03
C HIS A 46 -13.12 -14.91 5.31
N SER A 47 -12.12 -14.11 4.94
CA SER A 47 -10.87 -14.60 4.36
C SER A 47 -9.81 -14.78 5.44
N ILE A 48 -9.44 -16.02 5.71
CA ILE A 48 -8.50 -16.41 6.76
C ILE A 48 -7.17 -16.82 6.11
N ALA A 49 -6.11 -16.05 6.37
CA ALA A 49 -4.77 -16.37 5.89
C ALA A 49 -4.21 -17.63 6.58
N LYS A 50 -3.34 -18.35 5.87
CA LYS A 50 -2.73 -19.61 6.31
C LYS A 50 -2.13 -19.58 7.71
N ALA A 51 -1.46 -18.49 8.07
CA ALA A 51 -0.89 -18.28 9.39
C ALA A 51 -1.91 -18.29 10.55
N PHE A 52 -3.21 -18.15 10.25
CA PHE A 52 -4.29 -18.11 11.23
C PHE A 52 -5.22 -19.32 11.16
N TRP A 53 -4.94 -20.33 10.33
CA TRP A 53 -5.78 -21.55 10.27
C TRP A 53 -5.81 -22.31 11.59
N SER A 54 -4.71 -22.28 12.37
CA SER A 54 -4.66 -22.89 13.70
C SER A 54 -5.55 -22.21 14.75
N LYS A 55 -6.12 -21.03 14.43
CA LYS A 55 -7.10 -20.34 15.28
C LYS A 55 -8.54 -20.76 14.98
N LEU A 56 -8.77 -21.61 14.00
CA LEU A 56 -10.06 -22.18 13.69
C LEU A 56 -10.16 -23.56 14.34
N GLU A 57 -11.22 -23.77 15.10
CA GLU A 57 -11.53 -25.08 15.66
C GLU A 57 -12.49 -25.81 14.70
N PRO A 58 -12.11 -26.98 14.16
CA PRO A 58 -13.02 -27.82 13.39
C PRO A 58 -14.23 -28.23 14.24
N VAL A 59 -15.41 -28.22 13.64
CA VAL A 59 -16.65 -28.67 14.27
C VAL A 59 -17.23 -29.79 13.42
N GLN A 60 -17.46 -30.93 14.05
CA GLN A 60 -18.05 -32.09 13.41
C GLN A 60 -19.55 -32.07 13.64
N LEU A 61 -20.32 -31.95 12.56
CA LEU A 61 -21.78 -32.03 12.56
C LEU A 61 -22.20 -33.30 11.82
N GLY A 62 -23.41 -33.81 12.10
CA GLY A 62 -24.01 -34.84 11.25
C GLY A 62 -24.26 -34.32 9.83
N ASP A 63 -24.31 -35.19 8.83
CA ASP A 63 -24.46 -34.78 7.41
C ASP A 63 -25.72 -33.93 7.16
N ASP A 64 -26.83 -34.26 7.83
CA ASP A 64 -28.09 -33.50 7.77
C ASP A 64 -27.95 -32.11 8.40
N GLU A 65 -27.21 -32.00 9.51
CA GLU A 65 -26.96 -30.75 10.22
C GLU A 65 -25.98 -29.84 9.46
N ALA A 66 -24.95 -30.44 8.84
CA ALA A 66 -23.99 -29.76 7.97
C ALA A 66 -24.69 -29.18 6.73
N SER A 67 -25.54 -29.98 6.09
CA SER A 67 -26.33 -29.56 4.92
C SER A 67 -27.35 -28.47 5.30
N ALA A 68 -28.00 -28.58 6.46
CA ALA A 68 -28.91 -27.56 6.97
C ALA A 68 -28.19 -26.26 7.33
N LEU A 69 -26.98 -26.33 7.89
CA LEU A 69 -26.13 -25.18 8.17
C LEU A 69 -25.73 -24.47 6.88
N GLU A 70 -25.24 -25.21 5.89
CA GLU A 70 -24.86 -24.65 4.58
C GLU A 70 -26.06 -24.01 3.88
N ALA A 71 -27.21 -24.71 3.82
CA ALA A 71 -28.43 -24.17 3.23
C ALA A 71 -28.91 -22.90 3.95
N ARG A 72 -28.77 -22.83 5.27
CA ARG A 72 -29.11 -21.65 6.08
C ARG A 72 -28.16 -20.49 5.80
N ILE A 73 -26.85 -20.71 5.80
CA ILE A 73 -25.85 -19.66 5.54
C ILE A 73 -25.93 -19.17 4.10
N ARG A 74 -26.09 -20.08 3.14
CA ARG A 74 -26.32 -19.73 1.73
C ARG A 74 -27.64 -18.98 1.55
N GLY A 75 -28.69 -19.37 2.27
CA GLY A 75 -29.97 -18.64 2.32
C GLY A 75 -29.87 -17.25 2.95
N LEU A 76 -28.91 -16.99 3.85
CA LEU A 76 -28.59 -15.64 4.34
C LEU A 76 -27.93 -14.78 3.25
N ARG A 77 -27.15 -15.40 2.36
CA ARG A 77 -26.43 -14.75 1.25
C ARG A 77 -27.30 -14.51 0.01
N ASP A 78 -28.17 -15.47 -0.33
CA ASP A 78 -29.04 -15.47 -1.51
C ASP A 78 -30.39 -14.79 -1.27
N ARG A 79 -30.67 -14.29 -0.05
CA ARG A 79 -31.81 -13.38 0.17
C ARG A 79 -31.60 -12.14 -0.71
N PRO A 80 -32.45 -11.88 -1.71
CA PRO A 80 -32.45 -10.60 -2.39
C PRO A 80 -32.66 -9.56 -1.29
N SER A 81 -31.74 -8.59 -1.21
CA SER A 81 -31.72 -7.59 -0.15
C SER A 81 -33.04 -6.82 -0.11
N ALA A 82 -34.01 -7.31 0.67
CA ALA A 82 -35.13 -6.53 1.18
C ALA A 82 -34.65 -5.51 2.23
N ALA A 83 -33.34 -5.44 2.47
CA ALA A 83 -32.64 -4.34 3.12
C ALA A 83 -32.20 -3.24 2.13
N ALA A 84 -32.66 -3.28 0.87
CA ALA A 84 -32.62 -2.12 -0.03
C ALA A 84 -33.66 -1.03 0.34
N LYS A 85 -34.55 -1.25 1.34
CA LYS A 85 -35.56 -0.26 1.75
C LYS A 85 -35.86 -0.14 3.26
N LYS A 86 -34.96 -0.58 4.13
CA LYS A 86 -34.91 -0.04 5.50
C LYS A 86 -33.53 0.56 5.70
N GLN A 87 -33.48 1.88 5.91
CA GLN A 87 -32.31 2.57 6.44
C GLN A 87 -31.80 1.76 7.63
N ARG A 88 -30.79 0.91 7.42
CA ARG A 88 -29.77 0.73 8.45
C ARG A 88 -29.38 2.17 8.75
N ALA A 89 -29.58 2.63 9.99
CA ALA A 89 -28.91 3.83 10.44
C ALA A 89 -27.46 3.59 10.02
N ARG A 90 -27.04 4.34 8.99
CA ARG A 90 -25.71 4.24 8.43
C ARG A 90 -24.84 4.29 9.66
N VAL A 91 -24.06 3.24 9.94
CA VAL A 91 -22.88 3.48 10.76
C VAL A 91 -22.14 4.47 9.89
N VAL A 92 -22.38 5.75 10.17
CA VAL A 92 -21.82 6.86 9.42
C VAL A 92 -20.34 6.57 9.55
N ALA A 93 -19.71 6.19 8.43
CA ALA A 93 -18.26 6.17 8.38
C ALA A 93 -17.86 7.50 9.01
N PRO A 94 -17.09 7.49 10.12
CA PRO A 94 -16.83 8.72 10.86
C PRO A 94 -16.46 9.80 9.84
N PRO A 95 -17.09 10.99 9.93
CA PRO A 95 -16.94 12.00 8.90
C PRO A 95 -15.45 12.15 8.59
N LEU A 96 -15.10 12.05 7.31
CA LEU A 96 -13.73 12.25 6.89
C LEU A 96 -13.32 13.64 7.38
N THR A 97 -12.19 13.70 8.07
CA THR A 97 -11.59 14.96 8.52
C THR A 97 -11.54 15.93 7.33
N SER A 98 -12.28 17.03 7.43
CA SER A 98 -12.31 18.07 6.40
C SER A 98 -10.92 18.66 6.19
N PHE A 99 -10.68 19.32 5.06
CA PHE A 99 -9.38 19.92 4.80
C PHE A 99 -8.96 20.93 5.88
N ASP A 100 -9.89 21.75 6.38
CA ASP A 100 -9.58 22.72 7.45
C ASP A 100 -9.20 22.03 8.76
N GLU A 101 -9.90 20.95 9.13
CA GLU A 101 -9.53 20.14 10.29
C GLU A 101 -8.18 19.44 10.09
N GLN A 102 -7.87 18.98 8.87
CA GLN A 102 -6.55 18.39 8.57
C GLN A 102 -5.42 19.41 8.78
N VAL A 103 -5.63 20.65 8.32
CA VAL A 103 -4.67 21.75 8.54
C VAL A 103 -4.50 22.03 10.03
N ALA A 104 -5.59 22.15 10.80
CA ALA A 104 -5.52 22.37 12.24
C ALA A 104 -4.83 21.22 13.00
N ILE A 105 -5.09 19.97 12.60
CA ILE A 105 -4.40 18.79 13.14
C ILE A 105 -2.90 18.85 12.80
N PHE A 106 -2.55 19.23 11.57
CA PHE A 106 -1.15 19.33 11.16
C PHE A 106 -0.41 20.41 11.95
N GLU A 107 -0.98 21.61 12.06
CA GLU A 107 -0.38 22.74 12.79
C GLU A 107 -0.24 22.44 14.29
N SER A 108 -1.23 21.78 14.90
CA SER A 108 -1.15 21.37 16.31
C SER A 108 -0.10 20.28 16.57
N GLN A 109 0.17 19.41 15.61
CA GLN A 109 1.20 18.37 15.71
C GLN A 109 2.59 18.87 15.34
N PHE A 110 2.69 19.85 14.45
CA PHE A 110 3.92 20.29 13.83
C PHE A 110 4.02 21.81 13.87
N GLU A 111 4.34 22.34 15.05
CA GLU A 111 4.66 23.75 15.22
C GLU A 111 5.80 24.16 14.26
N GLY A 112 5.62 25.28 13.55
CA GLY A 112 6.52 25.71 12.46
C GLY A 112 6.30 25.00 11.12
N GLY A 113 5.27 24.15 11.01
CA GLY A 113 4.87 23.47 9.78
C GLY A 113 5.94 22.54 9.22
N PHE A 114 6.10 22.50 7.90
CA PHE A 114 7.06 21.62 7.22
C PHE A 114 8.52 21.90 7.54
N GLY A 115 8.85 23.15 7.91
CA GLY A 115 10.19 23.54 8.37
C GLY A 115 10.40 23.35 9.88
N GLY A 116 9.33 23.05 10.62
CA GLY A 116 9.34 22.94 12.07
C GLY A 116 10.24 21.81 12.57
N PRO A 117 10.90 21.96 13.73
CA PRO A 117 11.83 20.98 14.26
C PRO A 117 11.16 19.61 14.50
N HIS A 118 9.88 19.61 14.90
CA HIS A 118 9.14 18.36 15.12
C HIS A 118 8.85 17.61 13.82
N PHE A 119 8.42 18.32 12.76
CA PHE A 119 8.20 17.69 11.45
C PHE A 119 9.52 17.16 10.86
N VAL A 120 10.60 17.91 11.00
CA VAL A 120 11.93 17.47 10.57
C VAL A 120 12.38 16.24 11.34
N ALA A 121 12.19 16.19 12.66
CA ALA A 121 12.61 15.05 13.47
C ALA A 121 11.73 13.80 13.29
N GLU A 122 10.44 13.94 13.01
CA GLU A 122 9.53 12.81 12.89
C GLU A 122 9.36 12.29 11.47
N GLU A 123 9.23 13.19 10.50
CA GLU A 123 8.73 12.88 9.16
C GLU A 123 9.79 13.01 8.09
N ARG A 124 10.49 14.15 8.05
CA ARG A 124 11.43 14.46 6.97
C ARG A 124 12.81 13.85 7.20
N GLY A 125 13.43 14.11 8.34
CA GLY A 125 14.86 13.95 8.59
C GLY A 125 15.66 15.21 8.23
N ALA A 126 16.78 15.42 8.90
CA ALA A 126 17.74 16.46 8.56
C ALA A 126 18.70 15.99 7.45
N ALA A 127 19.14 16.93 6.60
CA ALA A 127 20.10 16.63 5.54
C ALA A 127 21.44 16.18 6.13
N GLY A 128 22.05 15.13 5.58
CA GLY A 128 23.33 14.61 6.06
C GLY A 128 23.28 13.93 7.44
N ALA A 129 22.09 13.74 8.03
CA ALA A 129 21.92 12.95 9.24
C ALA A 129 22.16 11.47 8.92
N VAL A 130 23.41 11.03 9.08
CA VAL A 130 23.77 9.62 8.96
C VAL A 130 23.03 8.84 10.04
N ALA A 131 22.48 7.68 9.68
CA ALA A 131 22.02 6.71 10.67
C ALA A 131 23.17 6.48 11.66
N ALA A 132 22.99 6.90 12.92
CA ALA A 132 24.03 6.74 13.93
C ALA A 132 24.45 5.27 14.03
N GLU A 133 25.63 4.95 13.50
CA GLU A 133 26.26 3.65 13.69
C GLU A 133 26.64 3.53 15.17
N GLY A 134 25.94 2.66 15.91
CA GLY A 134 26.27 2.33 17.30
C GLY A 134 25.19 2.60 18.35
N GLY A 135 24.04 3.17 17.98
CA GLY A 135 22.91 3.31 18.91
C GLY A 135 22.01 2.06 18.92
N LYS A 136 21.73 1.48 20.10
CA LYS A 136 20.80 0.34 20.28
C LYS A 136 19.34 0.59 19.82
N LYS A 137 19.02 1.75 19.24
CA LYS A 137 17.74 2.05 18.57
C LYS A 137 17.98 2.02 17.05
N LYS A 138 17.30 1.12 16.34
CA LYS A 138 17.23 1.13 14.86
C LYS A 138 17.04 2.57 14.38
N SER A 139 17.98 3.10 13.60
CA SER A 139 17.83 4.44 13.01
C SER A 139 16.51 4.49 12.25
N LYS A 140 15.64 5.45 12.57
CA LYS A 140 14.38 5.63 11.87
C LYS A 140 14.69 5.97 10.41
N ALA A 141 14.09 5.23 9.46
CA ALA A 141 14.25 5.48 8.04
C ALA A 141 13.52 6.78 7.66
N PHE A 142 14.29 7.86 7.52
CA PHE A 142 13.76 9.19 7.22
C PHE A 142 13.70 9.44 5.71
N LYS A 143 12.71 10.24 5.28
CA LYS A 143 12.47 10.54 3.86
C LYS A 143 13.64 11.28 3.21
N GLN A 144 14.27 12.21 3.93
CA GLN A 144 15.45 12.95 3.45
C GLN A 144 16.66 12.03 3.22
N GLY A 145 16.95 11.13 4.17
CA GLY A 145 18.02 10.14 3.99
C GLY A 145 17.74 9.18 2.82
N ALA A 146 16.47 8.83 2.59
CA ALA A 146 16.07 8.03 1.42
C ALA A 146 16.27 8.78 0.10
N ILE A 147 15.93 10.08 0.05
CA ILE A 147 16.16 10.96 -1.12
C ILE A 147 17.65 11.06 -1.42
N GLU A 148 18.47 11.33 -0.41
CA GLU A 148 19.93 11.43 -0.55
C GLU A 148 20.53 10.10 -1.02
N THR A 149 20.10 8.98 -0.43
CA THR A 149 20.52 7.64 -0.84
C THR A 149 20.12 7.34 -2.30
N ALA A 150 18.90 7.69 -2.71
CA ALA A 150 18.45 7.49 -4.07
C ALA A 150 19.27 8.32 -5.07
N ARG A 151 19.46 9.62 -4.81
CA ARG A 151 20.26 10.50 -5.66
C ARG A 151 21.72 10.04 -5.76
N ALA A 152 22.30 9.51 -4.68
CA ALA A 152 23.66 8.98 -4.68
C ALA A 152 23.81 7.64 -5.42
N LEU A 153 22.84 6.73 -5.28
CA LEU A 153 22.97 5.37 -5.83
C LEU A 153 22.39 5.19 -7.22
N LEU A 154 21.46 6.06 -7.63
CA LEU A 154 20.73 5.95 -8.90
C LEU A 154 21.22 6.92 -9.96
N GLY A 155 22.41 7.52 -9.82
CA GLY A 155 22.99 8.42 -10.81
C GLY A 155 23.05 7.82 -12.22
N LYS A 156 22.71 8.64 -13.23
CA LYS A 156 22.57 8.21 -14.63
C LYS A 156 23.78 7.44 -15.14
N GLY A 157 24.98 8.01 -14.99
CA GLY A 157 26.21 7.43 -15.54
C GLY A 157 26.53 6.07 -14.95
N GLU A 158 26.40 5.91 -13.62
CA GLU A 158 26.64 4.65 -12.93
C GLU A 158 25.62 3.58 -13.33
N LEU A 159 24.33 3.94 -13.43
CA LEU A 159 23.30 2.97 -13.83
C LEU A 159 23.46 2.53 -15.29
N GLU A 160 23.75 3.46 -16.21
CA GLU A 160 24.01 3.14 -17.62
C GLU A 160 25.27 2.27 -17.76
N ALA A 161 26.33 2.55 -16.99
CA ALA A 161 27.55 1.74 -16.98
C ALA A 161 27.30 0.30 -16.48
N LEU A 162 26.51 0.13 -15.42
CA LEU A 162 26.13 -1.19 -14.92
C LEU A 162 25.32 -1.99 -15.95
N LEU A 163 24.36 -1.34 -16.62
CA LEU A 163 23.57 -1.96 -17.68
C LEU A 163 24.45 -2.38 -18.88
N ALA A 164 25.34 -1.49 -19.34
CA ALA A 164 26.23 -1.75 -20.46
C ALA A 164 27.20 -2.91 -20.16
N ALA A 165 27.69 -3.01 -18.92
CA ALA A 165 28.52 -4.11 -18.45
C ALA A 165 27.74 -5.40 -18.17
N GLY A 166 26.40 -5.37 -18.23
CA GLY A 166 25.54 -6.50 -17.87
C GLY A 166 25.58 -6.85 -16.38
N ASN A 167 26.08 -5.95 -15.52
CA ASN A 167 26.20 -6.17 -14.08
C ASN A 167 24.86 -5.89 -13.37
N LEU A 168 23.90 -6.77 -13.63
CA LEU A 168 22.54 -6.67 -13.10
C LEU A 168 22.49 -6.93 -11.58
N ALA A 169 23.42 -7.72 -11.05
CA ALA A 169 23.47 -8.00 -9.61
C ALA A 169 23.73 -6.71 -8.81
N ASP A 170 24.75 -5.94 -9.17
CA ASP A 170 25.07 -4.68 -8.51
C ASP A 170 23.99 -3.62 -8.73
N PHE A 171 23.35 -3.64 -9.91
CA PHE A 171 22.19 -2.77 -10.18
C PHE A 171 21.05 -3.06 -9.19
N MET A 172 20.67 -4.33 -9.05
CA MET A 172 19.60 -4.74 -8.13
C MET A 172 19.99 -4.49 -6.67
N GLU A 173 21.26 -4.64 -6.30
CA GLU A 173 21.74 -4.31 -4.95
C GLU A 173 21.58 -2.80 -4.65
N ARG A 174 21.87 -1.92 -5.61
CA ARG A 174 21.64 -0.47 -5.48
C ARG A 174 20.16 -0.17 -5.23
N ILE A 175 19.27 -0.78 -6.01
CA ILE A 175 17.81 -0.63 -5.83
C ILE A 175 17.39 -1.12 -4.45
N ALA A 176 17.87 -2.27 -4.00
CA ALA A 176 17.59 -2.81 -2.67
C ALA A 176 18.09 -1.89 -1.54
N LYS A 177 19.25 -1.25 -1.70
CA LYS A 177 19.76 -0.24 -0.75
C LYS A 177 18.85 0.99 -0.67
N VAL A 178 18.37 1.49 -1.81
CA VAL A 178 17.39 2.60 -1.85
C VAL A 178 16.08 2.19 -1.17
N HIS A 179 15.54 1.02 -1.50
CA HIS A 179 14.33 0.49 -0.87
C HIS A 179 14.49 0.32 0.65
N LYS A 180 15.66 -0.12 1.12
CA LYS A 180 15.99 -0.24 2.55
C LYS A 180 15.98 1.13 3.25
N ALA A 181 16.56 2.15 2.61
CA ALA A 181 16.50 3.53 3.10
C ALA A 181 15.06 4.08 3.13
N ALA A 182 14.18 3.58 2.26
CA ALA A 182 12.76 3.94 2.17
C ALA A 182 11.81 3.01 2.95
N THR A 183 12.29 2.26 3.95
CA THR A 183 11.45 1.33 4.76
C THR A 183 10.34 2.01 5.58
N GLY A 184 10.38 3.34 5.76
CA GLY A 184 9.26 4.12 6.29
C GLY A 184 8.12 4.35 5.28
N LEU A 185 8.39 4.16 3.99
CA LEU A 185 7.44 4.35 2.88
C LEU A 185 6.95 3.00 2.35
N LEU A 186 7.85 2.05 2.13
CA LEU A 186 7.55 0.73 1.54
C LEU A 186 7.16 -0.30 2.60
N HIS A 187 6.10 -1.07 2.34
CA HIS A 187 5.63 -2.11 3.25
C HIS A 187 6.44 -3.40 3.07
N PRO A 188 6.95 -4.04 4.14
CA PRO A 188 7.78 -5.24 4.01
C PRO A 188 7.11 -6.39 3.25
N LEU A 189 5.87 -6.75 3.61
CA LEU A 189 5.16 -7.90 3.01
C LEU A 189 4.55 -7.58 1.64
N GLY A 190 4.25 -6.30 1.39
CA GLY A 190 3.54 -5.87 0.19
C GLY A 190 4.47 -5.48 -0.95
N ASP A 191 5.62 -4.91 -0.60
CA ASP A 191 6.54 -4.30 -1.55
C ASP A 191 7.93 -4.97 -1.50
N LEU A 192 8.61 -4.91 -0.35
CA LEU A 192 10.03 -5.26 -0.26
C LEU A 192 10.31 -6.75 -0.46
N ILE A 193 9.59 -7.62 0.25
CA ILE A 193 9.82 -9.07 0.18
C ILE A 193 9.45 -9.63 -1.21
N PRO A 194 8.30 -9.29 -1.81
CA PRO A 194 7.99 -9.68 -3.18
C PRO A 194 9.04 -9.17 -4.17
N PHE A 195 9.43 -7.90 -4.08
CA PHE A 195 10.44 -7.31 -4.97
C PHE A 195 11.80 -8.03 -4.87
N ASN A 196 12.28 -8.30 -3.65
CA ASN A 196 13.55 -9.00 -3.44
C ASN A 196 13.52 -10.46 -3.91
N LYS A 197 12.32 -11.03 -4.13
CA LYS A 197 12.12 -12.36 -4.70
C LYS A 197 11.86 -12.33 -6.21
N MET A 198 11.97 -11.18 -6.86
CA MET A 198 11.83 -11.05 -8.31
C MET A 198 12.79 -12.03 -9.01
N PRO A 199 12.27 -12.93 -9.87
CA PRO A 199 13.10 -13.86 -10.63
C PRO A 199 14.15 -13.15 -11.50
N ALA A 200 15.33 -13.76 -11.64
CA ALA A 200 16.47 -13.17 -12.34
C ALA A 200 16.18 -12.88 -13.81
N GLU A 201 15.28 -13.63 -14.46
CA GLU A 201 14.88 -13.35 -15.84
C GLU A 201 14.24 -11.96 -16.03
N HIS A 202 13.71 -11.34 -14.98
CA HIS A 202 13.11 -10.01 -15.03
C HIS A 202 14.09 -8.88 -14.71
N HIS A 203 15.28 -9.17 -14.16
CA HIS A 203 16.21 -8.15 -13.66
C HIS A 203 16.68 -7.20 -14.77
N ARG A 204 16.97 -7.73 -15.96
CA ARG A 204 17.39 -6.91 -17.10
C ARG A 204 16.31 -5.92 -17.53
N ALA A 205 15.10 -6.42 -17.78
CA ALA A 205 13.98 -5.60 -18.20
C ALA A 205 13.64 -4.53 -17.14
N TYR A 206 13.75 -4.89 -15.86
CA TYR A 206 13.53 -3.95 -14.77
C TYR A 206 14.61 -2.86 -14.74
N ALA A 207 15.88 -3.24 -14.83
CA ALA A 207 16.98 -2.29 -14.83
C ALA A 207 16.92 -1.30 -16.01
N GLU A 208 16.62 -1.80 -17.22
CA GLU A 208 16.42 -0.98 -18.42
C GLU A 208 15.22 -0.02 -18.23
N ALA A 209 14.09 -0.51 -17.72
CA ALA A 209 12.92 0.33 -17.46
C ALA A 209 13.15 1.39 -16.38
N VAL A 210 13.98 1.11 -15.36
CA VAL A 210 14.34 2.10 -14.32
C VAL A 210 15.22 3.20 -14.90
N VAL A 211 16.23 2.86 -15.70
CA VAL A 211 17.08 3.88 -16.34
C VAL A 211 16.27 4.75 -17.30
N ASP A 212 15.40 4.13 -18.08
CA ASP A 212 14.50 4.84 -18.97
C ASP A 212 13.51 5.73 -18.19
N LEU A 213 12.89 5.24 -17.11
CA LEU A 213 12.01 6.06 -16.26
C LEU A 213 12.71 7.32 -15.71
N LEU A 214 13.93 7.18 -15.21
CA LEU A 214 14.63 8.28 -14.53
C LEU A 214 15.37 9.22 -15.50
N TYR A 215 15.84 8.71 -16.64
CA TYR A 215 16.79 9.41 -17.52
C TYR A 215 16.53 9.27 -19.02
N GLY A 216 15.54 8.47 -19.39
CA GLY A 216 15.13 8.26 -20.78
C GLY A 216 14.56 9.51 -21.42
N ALA A 217 14.70 9.61 -22.74
CA ALA A 217 14.11 10.69 -23.52
C ALA A 217 12.62 10.46 -23.78
N GLY A 218 11.91 11.54 -24.10
CA GLY A 218 10.50 11.49 -24.46
C GLY A 218 9.56 11.55 -23.26
N ASP A 219 8.30 11.20 -23.52
CA ASP A 219 7.20 11.37 -22.58
C ASP A 219 7.38 10.51 -21.31
N TYR A 220 7.16 11.10 -20.14
CA TYR A 220 7.27 10.40 -18.86
C TYR A 220 6.19 9.34 -18.70
N ALA A 221 4.97 9.59 -19.19
CA ALA A 221 3.88 8.62 -19.07
C ALA A 221 4.21 7.31 -19.80
N ALA A 222 4.73 7.38 -21.02
CA ALA A 222 5.19 6.20 -21.75
C ALA A 222 6.32 5.44 -21.01
N ARG A 223 7.24 6.14 -20.35
CA ARG A 223 8.33 5.55 -19.56
C ARG A 223 7.81 4.90 -18.28
N PHE A 224 6.82 5.51 -17.63
CA PHE A 224 6.13 4.96 -16.47
C PHE A 224 5.38 3.67 -16.79
N ASP A 225 4.61 3.64 -17.88
CA ASP A 225 3.88 2.44 -18.29
C ASP A 225 4.82 1.27 -18.63
N ARG A 226 6.00 1.54 -19.18
CA ARG A 226 7.03 0.51 -19.36
C ARG A 226 7.48 -0.09 -18.04
N LEU A 227 7.81 0.72 -17.04
CA LEU A 227 8.14 0.21 -15.71
C LEU A 227 6.98 -0.59 -15.09
N ALA A 228 5.77 -0.05 -15.16
CA ALA A 228 4.58 -0.71 -14.63
C ALA A 228 4.34 -2.08 -15.29
N GLY A 229 4.50 -2.17 -16.60
CA GLY A 229 4.41 -3.42 -17.36
C GLY A 229 5.46 -4.45 -16.94
N VAL A 230 6.71 -4.02 -16.72
CA VAL A 230 7.77 -4.92 -16.23
C VAL A 230 7.49 -5.43 -14.82
N LEU A 231 7.06 -4.55 -13.91
CA LEU A 231 6.65 -4.94 -12.56
C LEU A 231 5.47 -5.92 -12.58
N ALA A 232 4.52 -5.72 -13.51
CA ALA A 232 3.36 -6.59 -13.68
C ALA A 232 3.76 -7.97 -14.22
N ALA A 233 4.65 -8.03 -15.22
CA ALA A 233 5.21 -9.27 -15.75
C ALA A 233 5.93 -10.08 -14.66
N ALA A 234 6.65 -9.39 -13.76
CA ALA A 234 7.30 -9.99 -12.60
C ALA A 234 6.35 -10.28 -11.41
N LYS A 235 5.04 -9.99 -11.54
CA LYS A 235 4.00 -10.17 -10.50
C LYS A 235 4.30 -9.44 -9.18
N VAL A 236 4.97 -8.28 -9.27
CA VAL A 236 5.31 -7.42 -8.12
C VAL A 236 4.77 -5.99 -8.27
N ALA A 237 3.87 -5.75 -9.22
CA ALA A 237 3.32 -4.41 -9.45
C ALA A 237 2.51 -3.89 -8.25
N THR A 238 3.01 -2.82 -7.64
CA THR A 238 2.31 -2.02 -6.64
C THR A 238 2.51 -0.54 -6.93
N TRP A 239 1.53 0.29 -6.56
CA TRP A 239 1.66 1.76 -6.64
C TRP A 239 2.88 2.30 -5.89
N PRO A 240 3.20 1.83 -4.66
CA PRO A 240 4.45 2.19 -3.99
C PRO A 240 5.70 1.88 -4.82
N LEU A 241 5.84 0.67 -5.35
CA LEU A 241 7.03 0.28 -6.12
C LEU A 241 7.15 1.03 -7.45
N ALA A 242 6.03 1.31 -8.12
CA ALA A 242 6.02 2.05 -9.37
C ALA A 242 6.37 3.54 -9.21
N THR A 243 6.18 4.12 -8.01
CA THR A 243 6.31 5.57 -7.79
C THR A 243 7.50 5.97 -6.91
N ILE A 244 8.04 5.05 -6.11
CA ILE A 244 9.06 5.38 -5.11
C ILE A 244 10.35 5.92 -5.70
N LEU A 245 10.86 5.37 -6.81
CA LEU A 245 12.16 5.79 -7.36
C LEU A 245 12.10 7.23 -7.86
N SER A 246 11.12 7.54 -8.71
CA SER A 246 10.92 8.91 -9.22
C SER A 246 10.65 9.91 -8.09
N ALA A 247 9.85 9.53 -7.09
CA ALA A 247 9.53 10.39 -5.95
C ALA A 247 10.72 10.62 -5.00
N LEU A 248 11.75 9.77 -5.03
CA LEU A 248 12.98 9.98 -4.25
C LEU A 248 14.05 10.74 -5.04
N VAL A 249 14.16 10.51 -6.35
CA VAL A 249 15.17 11.18 -7.19
C VAL A 249 14.73 12.61 -7.52
N TYR A 250 13.45 12.81 -7.86
CA TYR A 250 12.85 14.08 -8.24
C TYR A 250 11.57 14.37 -7.42
N PRO A 251 11.66 14.49 -6.07
CA PRO A 251 10.50 14.75 -5.21
C PRO A 251 9.77 16.06 -5.54
N GLU A 252 10.43 17.01 -6.18
CA GLU A 252 9.87 18.27 -6.63
C GLU A 252 8.86 18.05 -7.79
N GLU A 253 9.02 16.97 -8.56
CA GLU A 253 8.24 16.64 -9.76
C GLU A 253 7.26 15.48 -9.52
N HIS A 254 7.67 14.48 -8.73
CA HIS A 254 6.97 13.21 -8.59
C HIS A 254 6.52 12.91 -7.15
N VAL A 255 5.29 12.45 -7.01
CA VAL A 255 4.71 12.05 -5.72
C VAL A 255 4.82 10.54 -5.51
N PHE A 256 5.08 10.14 -4.26
CA PHE A 256 4.96 8.75 -3.81
C PHE A 256 3.49 8.40 -3.52
N VAL A 257 3.02 7.24 -3.98
CA VAL A 257 1.60 6.88 -3.91
C VAL A 257 1.35 5.68 -3.01
N LYS A 258 0.52 5.89 -1.99
CA LYS A 258 -0.26 4.84 -1.32
C LYS A 258 -1.74 5.08 -1.61
N PRO A 259 -2.38 4.27 -2.48
CA PRO A 259 -3.68 4.63 -3.03
C PRO A 259 -4.77 4.88 -1.99
N SER A 260 -4.79 4.10 -0.90
CA SER A 260 -5.77 4.26 0.17
C SER A 260 -5.74 5.62 0.88
N PHE A 261 -4.61 6.33 0.87
CA PHE A 261 -4.55 7.70 1.39
C PHE A 261 -5.05 8.71 0.36
N PHE A 262 -4.71 8.51 -0.91
CA PHE A 262 -5.16 9.38 -2.01
C PHE A 262 -6.68 9.29 -2.20
N GLU A 263 -7.28 8.10 -2.14
CA GLU A 263 -8.74 7.91 -2.20
C GLU A 263 -9.48 8.72 -1.12
N LYS A 264 -8.99 8.65 0.12
CA LYS A 264 -9.60 9.39 1.23
C LYS A 264 -9.44 10.89 1.05
N GLN A 265 -8.28 11.36 0.59
CA GLN A 265 -8.07 12.78 0.32
C GLN A 265 -8.87 13.30 -0.85
N ALA A 266 -9.00 12.50 -1.91
CA ALA A 266 -9.86 12.83 -3.04
C ALA A 266 -11.29 13.07 -2.56
N SER A 267 -11.77 12.21 -1.66
CA SER A 267 -13.11 12.35 -1.05
C SER A 267 -13.23 13.62 -0.19
N VAL A 268 -12.19 14.00 0.56
CA VAL A 268 -12.15 15.24 1.35
C VAL A 268 -12.16 16.50 0.46
N LEU A 269 -11.46 16.46 -0.68
CA LEU A 269 -11.35 17.60 -1.58
C LEU A 269 -12.46 17.65 -2.65
N GLY A 270 -13.33 16.65 -2.73
CA GLY A 270 -14.31 16.50 -3.81
C GLY A 270 -13.65 16.25 -5.18
N PHE A 271 -12.47 15.66 -5.19
CA PHE A 271 -11.70 15.36 -6.40
C PHE A 271 -12.11 14.00 -6.97
N ASP A 272 -12.36 13.92 -8.27
CA ASP A 272 -12.69 12.66 -8.95
C ASP A 272 -11.41 11.86 -9.23
N LEU A 273 -11.03 11.01 -8.27
CA LEU A 273 -9.86 10.14 -8.38
C LEU A 273 -10.26 8.77 -8.92
N ALA A 274 -10.40 8.66 -10.24
CA ALA A 274 -10.56 7.39 -10.93
C ALA A 274 -9.18 6.73 -11.17
N TYR A 275 -8.93 5.55 -10.60
CA TYR A 275 -7.69 4.81 -10.85
C TYR A 275 -7.91 3.30 -10.69
N ASP A 276 -7.06 2.51 -11.37
CA ASP A 276 -7.04 1.06 -11.24
C ASP A 276 -6.06 0.59 -10.16
N ARG A 277 -6.29 -0.62 -9.64
CA ARG A 277 -5.35 -1.25 -8.69
C ARG A 277 -3.96 -1.46 -9.29
N ALA A 278 -3.90 -1.76 -10.59
CA ALA A 278 -2.65 -1.86 -11.32
C ALA A 278 -2.13 -0.44 -11.66
N PRO A 279 -0.85 -0.13 -11.40
CA PRO A 279 -0.28 1.16 -11.78
C PRO A 279 -0.33 1.38 -13.29
N SER A 280 -0.70 2.59 -13.69
CA SER A 280 -0.65 3.08 -15.07
C SER A 280 -0.32 4.57 -15.06
N ALA A 281 0.20 5.08 -16.17
CA ALA A 281 0.55 6.48 -16.30
C ALA A 281 -0.67 7.41 -16.21
N GLU A 282 -1.82 7.00 -16.76
CA GLU A 282 -3.08 7.73 -16.62
C GLU A 282 -3.49 7.85 -15.15
N GLY A 283 -3.49 6.74 -14.41
CA GLY A 283 -3.79 6.75 -12.99
C GLY A 283 -2.77 7.58 -12.21
N TYR A 284 -1.48 7.52 -12.58
CA TYR A 284 -0.44 8.27 -11.91
C TYR A 284 -0.59 9.78 -12.16
N GLY A 285 -0.96 10.18 -13.37
CA GLY A 285 -1.27 11.58 -13.71
C GLY A 285 -2.40 12.15 -12.84
N ARG A 286 -3.47 11.36 -12.59
CA ARG A 286 -4.55 11.76 -11.68
C ARG A 286 -4.09 11.86 -10.22
N MET A 287 -3.26 10.93 -9.76
CA MET A 287 -2.66 10.99 -8.41
C MET A 287 -1.75 12.22 -8.26
N GLN A 288 -0.95 12.55 -9.28
CA GLN A 288 -0.13 13.76 -9.30
C GLN A 288 -1.01 15.02 -9.28
N ALA A 289 -2.08 15.08 -10.07
CA ALA A 289 -3.01 16.19 -10.07
C ALA A 289 -3.64 16.43 -8.69
N LEU A 290 -4.06 15.37 -8.01
CA LEU A 290 -4.54 15.46 -6.62
C LEU A 290 -3.47 15.98 -5.66
N ALA A 291 -2.23 15.49 -5.78
CA ALA A 291 -1.11 15.94 -4.95
C ALA A 291 -0.80 17.43 -5.19
N ARG A 292 -0.82 17.90 -6.44
CA ARG A 292 -0.63 19.32 -6.79
C ARG A 292 -1.76 20.20 -6.30
N GLU A 293 -3.01 19.72 -6.36
CA GLU A 293 -4.14 20.45 -5.81
C GLU A 293 -4.03 20.58 -4.28
N LEU A 294 -3.63 19.50 -3.60
CA LEU A 294 -3.36 19.55 -2.16
C LEU A 294 -2.22 20.51 -1.83
N GLU A 295 -1.12 20.46 -2.57
CA GLU A 295 0.02 21.37 -2.46
C GLU A 295 -0.41 22.85 -2.60
N ARG A 296 -1.23 23.15 -3.60
CA ARG A 296 -1.79 24.48 -3.85
C ARG A 296 -2.60 24.97 -2.64
N ARG A 297 -3.52 24.15 -2.13
CA ARG A 297 -4.35 24.50 -0.95
C ARG A 297 -3.53 24.69 0.32
N LEU A 298 -2.48 23.89 0.52
CA LEU A 298 -1.56 24.08 1.65
C LEU A 298 -0.87 25.44 1.56
N ARG A 299 -0.40 25.84 0.38
CA ARG A 299 0.21 27.16 0.17
C ARG A 299 -0.76 28.32 0.39
N GLU A 300 -2.02 28.17 0.00
CA GLU A 300 -3.07 29.17 0.31
C GLU A 300 -3.28 29.35 1.81
N ARG A 301 -2.94 28.33 2.61
CA ARG A 301 -2.94 28.36 4.07
C ARG A 301 -1.60 28.78 4.66
N SER A 302 -0.70 29.35 3.86
CA SER A 302 0.67 29.74 4.26
C SER A 302 1.53 28.57 4.76
N LEU A 303 1.15 27.33 4.44
CA LEU A 303 1.98 26.15 4.66
C LEU A 303 2.78 25.88 3.38
N ALA A 304 4.12 25.93 3.49
CA ALA A 304 5.02 25.75 2.35
C ALA A 304 5.69 24.37 2.39
N PRO A 305 5.07 23.32 1.79
CA PRO A 305 5.77 22.04 1.61
C PRO A 305 6.99 22.26 0.71
N ARG A 306 8.11 21.60 1.03
CA ARG A 306 9.35 21.70 0.24
C ARG A 306 9.19 21.06 -1.14
N ASP A 307 8.46 19.96 -1.19
CA ASP A 307 8.29 19.11 -2.37
C ASP A 307 7.06 18.19 -2.19
N LEU A 308 6.80 17.29 -3.15
CA LEU A 308 5.66 16.37 -3.08
C LEU A 308 5.83 15.27 -2.03
N MET A 309 7.04 15.07 -1.50
CA MET A 309 7.26 14.16 -0.37
C MET A 309 6.74 14.76 0.94
N ASP A 310 6.85 16.08 1.11
CA ASP A 310 6.19 16.81 2.20
C ASP A 310 4.67 16.81 2.06
N VAL A 311 4.15 16.95 0.83
CA VAL A 311 2.70 16.82 0.54
C VAL A 311 2.19 15.43 0.91
N TYR A 312 2.90 14.38 0.51
CA TYR A 312 2.59 13.01 0.94
C TYR A 312 2.65 12.87 2.48
N ALA A 313 3.64 13.49 3.13
CA ALA A 313 3.76 13.47 4.59
C ALA A 313 2.55 14.10 5.30
N PHE A 314 2.07 15.26 4.83
CA PHE A 314 0.83 15.86 5.31
C PHE A 314 -0.33 14.89 5.14
N LEU A 315 -0.53 14.39 3.92
CA LEU A 315 -1.61 13.48 3.55
C LEU A 315 -1.74 12.31 4.52
N TRP A 316 -0.68 11.54 4.74
CA TRP A 316 -0.79 10.33 5.56
C TRP A 316 -0.94 10.64 7.06
N ARG A 317 -0.39 11.77 7.54
CA ARG A 317 -0.49 12.19 8.95
C ARG A 317 -1.87 12.70 9.32
N THR A 318 -2.62 13.27 8.38
CA THR A 318 -3.91 13.91 8.65
C THR A 318 -5.12 13.08 8.23
N ILE A 319 -4.98 12.18 7.24
CA ILE A 319 -6.06 11.29 6.78
C ILE A 319 -6.37 10.14 7.76
N SER A 320 -5.42 9.77 8.62
CA SER A 320 -5.62 8.75 9.65
C SER A 320 -4.76 9.11 10.86
N PRO A 321 -5.12 10.19 11.59
CA PRO A 321 -4.32 10.65 12.71
C PRO A 321 -4.24 9.53 13.75
N PRO A 322 -3.04 9.26 14.33
CA PRO A 322 -2.91 8.27 15.38
C PRO A 322 -3.87 8.62 16.51
N LYS A 323 -4.61 7.63 17.02
CA LYS A 323 -5.52 7.84 18.15
C LYS A 323 -4.74 8.48 19.27
N VAL A 324 -5.13 9.68 19.69
CA VAL A 324 -4.60 10.32 20.89
C VAL A 324 -4.86 9.35 22.03
N SER A 325 -3.81 8.75 22.60
CA SER A 325 -3.97 8.03 23.85
C SER A 325 -4.38 9.07 24.87
N ALA A 326 -5.65 9.09 25.26
CA ALA A 326 -6.07 9.81 26.44
C ALA A 326 -5.20 9.27 27.59
N LYS A 327 -4.19 10.05 27.99
CA LYS A 327 -3.49 9.79 29.24
C LYS A 327 -4.52 10.09 30.32
N SER A 328 -5.10 9.03 30.88
CA SER A 328 -5.73 9.07 32.20
C SER A 328 -4.65 9.22 33.27
#